data_AF-A0A7R9DR20-F1
#
_entry.id   AF-A0A7R9DR20-F1
#
_cell.length_a   1.000
_cell.length_b   1.000
_cell.length_c   1.000
_cell.angle_alpha   90.00
_cell.angle_beta   90.00
_cell.angle_gamma   90.00
#
_symmetry.space_group_name_H-M   'P 1'
#
loop_
_entity.id
_entity.type
_entity.pdbx_description
1 polymer ?
#
loop_
_entity_poly.entity_id
_entity_poly.type
_entity_poly.pdbx_seq_one_letter_code
_entity_poly.pdbx_strand_id
1 'polypeptide(L)'
;MLHHSLSFPESAKGQYVREWKEDAFTMMITPSVTRASVDLKSLDISERNCYFPDEGHLDIFHTYTQESCYIECRLKYIVNKCGCRPYFFRFGEGHVRPCLLSEFFCIAENAEALLVAVQ
;
A
#
# COMPACT_ATOMS: atom_id res chain seq x y z
N MET A 1 -11.54 -0.34 -10.27
CA MET A 1 -10.97 -0.07 -8.93
C MET A 1 -11.05 1.42 -8.67
N LEU A 2 -11.55 1.83 -7.52
CA LEU A 2 -11.61 3.23 -7.11
C LEU A 2 -10.73 3.39 -5.87
N HIS A 3 -9.85 4.39 -5.88
CA HIS A 3 -8.96 4.71 -4.75
C HIS A 3 -8.63 6.20 -4.76
N HIS A 4 -8.10 6.70 -3.64
CA HIS A 4 -7.59 8.06 -3.55
C HIS A 4 -6.31 8.22 -4.39
N SER A 5 -6.08 9.40 -4.99
CA SER A 5 -4.99 9.64 -5.94
C SER A 5 -3.59 9.47 -5.36
N LEU A 6 -3.42 9.69 -4.04
CA LEU A 6 -2.14 9.53 -3.34
C LEU A 6 -1.93 8.10 -2.79
N SER A 7 -2.94 7.23 -2.89
CA SER A 7 -2.85 5.85 -2.40
C SER A 7 -2.52 4.90 -3.55
N PHE A 8 -1.69 3.90 -3.28
CA PHE A 8 -1.36 2.87 -4.27
C PHE A 8 -2.58 1.98 -4.59
N PRO A 9 -2.89 1.72 -5.87
CA PRO A 9 -4.01 0.87 -6.27
C PRO A 9 -3.75 -0.63 -6.01
N GLU A 10 -4.00 -1.10 -4.79
CA GLU A 10 -3.84 -2.50 -4.44
C GLU A 10 -4.92 -3.37 -5.13
N SER A 11 -4.47 -4.25 -6.05
CA SER A 11 -5.34 -5.15 -6.84
C SER A 11 -6.26 -6.02 -6.00
N ALA A 12 -5.80 -6.46 -4.83
CA ALA A 12 -6.56 -7.30 -3.92
C ALA A 12 -7.71 -6.59 -3.17
N LYS A 13 -7.76 -5.24 -3.16
CA LYS A 13 -8.81 -4.46 -2.49
C LYS A 13 -9.89 -3.94 -3.44
N GLY A 14 -9.87 -4.37 -4.70
CA GLY A 14 -10.87 -3.99 -5.69
C GLY A 14 -12.20 -4.73 -5.50
N GLN A 15 -13.30 -4.06 -5.85
CA GLN A 15 -14.56 -4.76 -6.09
C GLN A 15 -14.59 -5.31 -7.51
N TYR A 16 -14.87 -6.61 -7.63
CA TYR A 16 -15.06 -7.25 -8.91
C TYR A 16 -16.51 -7.07 -9.36
N VAL A 17 -16.67 -6.62 -10.59
CA VAL A 17 -17.97 -6.47 -11.22
C VAL A 17 -18.14 -7.65 -12.17
N ARG A 18 -19.30 -8.33 -12.13
CA ARG A 18 -19.58 -9.42 -13.07
C ARG A 18 -19.67 -8.87 -14.48
N GLU A 19 -19.22 -9.67 -15.43
CA GLU A 19 -19.41 -9.40 -16.85
C GLU A 19 -20.92 -9.26 -17.13
N TRP A 20 -21.28 -8.13 -17.74
CA TRP A 20 -22.64 -7.83 -18.16
C TRP A 20 -22.73 -7.93 -19.68
N LYS A 21 -23.87 -8.41 -20.19
CA LYS A 21 -24.20 -8.41 -21.61
C LYS A 21 -24.88 -7.12 -22.09
N GLU A 22 -24.98 -6.13 -21.22
CA GLU A 22 -25.62 -4.84 -21.48
C GLU A 22 -24.63 -3.86 -22.12
N ASP A 23 -25.14 -2.87 -22.86
CA ASP A 23 -24.32 -1.89 -23.57
C ASP A 23 -23.72 -0.80 -22.65
N ALA A 24 -24.23 -0.64 -21.43
CA ALA A 24 -23.82 0.42 -20.51
C ALA A 24 -23.73 -0.02 -19.04
N PHE A 25 -22.67 0.42 -18.36
CA PHE A 25 -22.45 0.27 -16.92
C PHE A 25 -22.40 1.66 -16.26
N THR A 26 -23.23 1.87 -15.24
CA THR A 26 -23.29 3.14 -14.49
C THR A 26 -22.87 2.91 -13.05
N MET A 27 -21.96 3.75 -12.53
CA MET A 27 -21.47 3.69 -11.17
C MET A 27 -21.52 5.09 -10.53
N MET A 28 -22.18 5.20 -9.38
CA MET A 28 -22.21 6.43 -8.59
C MET A 28 -21.13 6.40 -7.52
N ILE A 29 -20.41 7.51 -7.36
CA ILE A 29 -19.28 7.63 -6.44
C ILE A 29 -19.57 8.79 -5.49
N THR A 30 -19.55 8.54 -4.18
CA THR A 30 -19.69 9.57 -3.15
C THR A 30 -18.46 9.56 -2.25
N PRO A 31 -17.56 10.55 -2.34
CA PRO A 31 -16.36 10.60 -1.51
C PRO A 31 -16.69 11.01 -0.07
N SER A 32 -16.01 10.40 0.90
CA SER A 32 -16.01 10.81 2.31
C SER A 32 -14.57 11.05 2.74
N VAL A 33 -14.31 12.16 3.42
CA VAL A 33 -12.96 12.57 3.82
C VAL A 33 -12.99 12.99 5.29
N THR A 34 -12.14 12.34 6.10
CA THR A 34 -11.88 12.75 7.49
C THR A 34 -10.56 13.52 7.50
N ARG A 35 -10.53 14.72 8.11
CA ARG A 35 -9.33 15.55 8.22
C ARG A 35 -9.05 15.87 9.69
N ALA A 36 -7.79 15.76 10.07
CA ALA A 36 -7.30 16.26 11.35
C ALA A 36 -7.19 17.79 11.32
N SER A 37 -7.42 18.46 12.46
CA SER A 37 -7.13 19.90 12.59
C SER A 37 -5.63 20.14 12.43
N VAL A 38 -5.25 21.24 11.78
CA VAL A 38 -3.85 21.64 11.64
C VAL A 38 -3.21 21.92 13.00
N ASP A 39 -3.99 22.35 13.99
CA ASP A 39 -3.51 22.62 15.35
C ASP A 39 -2.92 21.37 16.02
N LEU A 40 -3.37 20.18 15.62
CA LEU A 40 -2.83 18.91 16.12
C LEU A 40 -1.38 18.69 15.70
N LYS A 41 -0.86 19.40 14.68
CA LYS A 41 0.56 19.38 14.32
C LYS A 41 1.46 19.90 15.45
N SER A 42 0.94 20.73 16.35
CA SER A 42 1.70 21.25 17.49
C SER A 42 1.98 20.20 18.58
N LEU A 43 1.17 19.13 18.63
CA LEU A 43 1.38 18.01 19.54
C LEU A 43 2.41 17.05 18.95
N ASP A 44 3.23 16.44 19.81
CA ASP A 44 4.16 15.40 19.37
C ASP A 44 3.41 14.17 18.85
N ILE A 45 4.02 13.46 17.89
CA ILE A 45 3.44 12.25 17.27
C ILE A 45 3.06 11.22 18.34
N SER A 46 3.86 11.08 19.40
CA SER A 46 3.62 10.14 20.51
C SER A 46 2.38 10.49 21.34
N GLU A 47 1.96 11.75 21.37
CA GLU A 47 0.77 12.17 22.13
C GLU A 47 -0.50 11.92 21.30
N ARG A 48 -0.47 12.21 20.00
CA ARG A 48 -1.63 12.04 19.10
C ARG A 48 -1.76 10.65 18.48
N ASN A 49 -0.71 9.84 18.49
CA ASN A 49 -0.65 8.48 17.93
C ASN A 49 -1.09 8.37 16.46
N CYS A 50 -0.89 9.43 15.67
CA CYS A 50 -1.16 9.45 14.23
C CYS A 50 -0.17 10.36 13.49
N TYR A 51 -0.02 10.10 12.20
CA TYR A 51 0.91 10.80 11.32
C TYR A 51 0.15 11.65 10.29
N PHE A 52 0.64 12.85 10.05
CA PHE A 52 0.28 13.65 8.88
C PHE A 52 1.04 13.15 7.62
N PRO A 53 0.56 13.50 6.41
CA PRO A 53 1.14 13.02 5.16
C PRO A 53 2.63 13.33 4.97
N ASP A 54 3.13 14.38 5.63
CA ASP A 54 4.51 14.87 5.58
C ASP A 54 5.43 14.35 6.70
N GLU A 55 4.90 13.56 7.65
CA GLU A 55 5.64 13.17 8.86
C GLU A 55 6.16 11.73 8.85
N GLY A 56 5.55 10.85 8.06
CA GLY A 56 6.01 9.47 7.92
C GLY A 56 7.12 9.36 6.89
N HIS A 57 8.27 8.84 7.30
CA HIS A 57 9.35 8.48 6.37
C HIS A 57 9.10 7.10 5.78
N LEU A 58 9.09 7.02 4.45
CA LEU A 58 8.87 5.81 3.66
C LEU A 58 9.92 5.77 2.54
N ASP A 59 10.50 4.60 2.29
CA ASP A 59 11.56 4.38 1.30
C ASP A 59 11.02 4.29 -0.14
N ILE A 60 9.74 3.92 -0.28
CA ILE A 60 9.10 3.63 -1.57
C ILE A 60 8.10 4.72 -1.97
N PHE A 61 7.39 5.30 -0.98
CA PHE A 61 6.35 6.29 -1.21
C PHE A 61 6.78 7.65 -0.64
N HIS A 62 6.49 8.74 -1.35
CA HIS A 62 6.88 10.09 -0.90
C HIS A 62 5.89 10.74 0.08
N THR A 63 4.66 10.25 0.12
CA THR A 63 3.60 10.79 0.96
C THR A 63 3.08 9.70 1.87
N TYR A 64 3.09 9.97 3.18
CA TYR A 64 2.58 9.03 4.15
C TYR A 64 1.06 8.87 4.01
N THR A 65 0.65 7.63 3.84
CA THR A 65 -0.70 7.12 4.04
C THR A 65 -0.60 5.80 4.79
N GLN A 66 -1.63 5.43 5.54
CA GLN A 66 -1.64 4.14 6.24
C GLN A 66 -1.43 2.98 5.25
N GLU A 67 -2.01 3.06 4.06
CA GLU A 67 -1.88 2.06 3.01
C GLU A 67 -0.45 1.97 2.48
N SER A 68 0.20 3.10 2.22
CA SER A 68 1.60 3.12 1.76
C SER A 68 2.55 2.51 2.79
N CYS A 69 2.36 2.79 4.07
CA CYS A 69 3.13 2.20 5.17
C CYS A 69 2.98 0.67 5.20
N TYR A 70 1.75 0.18 5.06
CA TYR A 70 1.47 -1.25 5.08
C TYR A 70 2.06 -2.00 3.89
N ILE A 71 1.98 -1.38 2.69
CA ILE A 71 2.60 -1.93 1.49
C ILE A 71 4.12 -2.01 1.65
N GLU A 72 4.74 -0.94 2.16
CA GLU A 72 6.18 -0.92 2.36
C GLU A 72 6.65 -1.94 3.41
N CYS A 73 5.89 -2.11 4.50
CA CYS A 73 6.17 -3.15 5.49
C CYS A 73 6.20 -4.55 4.86
N ARG A 74 5.16 -4.88 4.05
CA ARG A 74 5.09 -6.15 3.32
C ARG A 74 6.24 -6.29 2.33
N LEU A 75 6.61 -5.22 1.64
CA LEU A 75 7.73 -5.24 0.70
C LEU A 75 9.07 -5.47 1.39
N LYS A 76 9.31 -4.82 2.54
CA LYS A 76 10.49 -5.07 3.38
C LYS A 76 10.54 -6.53 3.83
N TYR A 77 9.40 -7.11 4.22
CA TYR A 77 9.32 -8.52 4.56
C TYR A 77 9.68 -9.43 3.36
N ILE A 78 9.11 -9.18 2.18
CA ILE A 78 9.39 -9.96 0.96
C ILE A 78 10.88 -9.89 0.62
N VAL A 79 11.48 -8.69 0.64
CA VAL A 79 12.90 -8.51 0.35
C VAL A 79 13.76 -9.26 1.35
N ASN A 80 13.44 -9.18 2.64
CA ASN A 80 14.20 -9.86 3.69
C ASN A 80 14.08 -11.39 3.62
N LYS A 81 12.92 -11.93 3.21
CA LYS A 81 12.68 -13.39 3.16
C LYS A 81 13.05 -14.03 1.83
N CYS A 82 12.69 -13.40 0.72
CA CYS A 82 12.87 -13.95 -0.62
C CYS A 82 14.04 -13.32 -1.38
N GLY A 83 14.67 -12.25 -0.87
CA GLY A 83 15.85 -11.63 -1.48
C GLY A 83 15.59 -10.88 -2.79
N CYS A 84 14.33 -10.70 -3.17
CA CYS A 84 13.90 -10.05 -4.40
C CYS A 84 12.66 -9.19 -4.14
N ARG A 85 12.31 -8.30 -5.07
CA ARG A 85 11.08 -7.50 -5.01
C ARG A 85 10.10 -7.86 -6.11
N PRO A 86 8.78 -7.70 -5.91
CA PRO A 86 7.85 -7.73 -7.02
C PRO A 86 8.21 -6.67 -8.08
N TYR A 87 8.13 -7.03 -9.36
CA TYR A 87 8.66 -6.20 -10.46
C TYR A 87 8.04 -4.80 -10.54
N PHE A 88 6.80 -4.65 -10.08
CA PHE A 88 6.01 -3.43 -10.16
C PHE A 88 6.34 -2.38 -9.09
N PHE A 89 7.12 -2.71 -8.05
CA PHE A 89 7.55 -1.74 -7.03
C PHE A 89 8.98 -1.29 -7.23
N ARG A 90 9.28 0.00 -7.34
CA ARG A 90 10.68 0.49 -7.39
C ARG A 90 11.09 1.00 -6.01
N PHE A 91 12.24 0.56 -5.51
CA PHE A 91 12.80 1.06 -4.25
C PHE A 91 13.67 2.27 -4.54
N GLY A 92 13.59 3.31 -3.72
CA GLY A 92 14.33 4.56 -3.90
C GLY A 92 15.84 4.38 -3.70
N GLU A 93 16.23 3.90 -2.51
CA GLU A 93 17.63 3.70 -2.12
C GLU A 93 17.90 2.22 -1.83
N GLY A 94 18.60 1.55 -2.73
CA GLY A 94 18.89 0.12 -2.64
C GLY A 94 18.39 -0.62 -3.88
N HIS A 95 19.33 -1.07 -4.71
CA HIS A 95 19.02 -1.86 -5.89
C HIS A 95 18.62 -3.29 -5.50
N VAL A 96 17.37 -3.47 -5.07
CA VAL A 96 16.77 -4.81 -4.98
C VAL A 96 16.29 -5.21 -6.37
N ARG A 97 16.80 -6.34 -6.88
CA ARG A 97 16.39 -6.86 -8.18
C ARG A 97 14.95 -7.37 -8.15
N PRO A 98 14.21 -7.28 -9.27
CA PRO A 98 12.91 -7.90 -9.37
C PRO A 98 13.02 -9.43 -9.22
N CYS A 99 11.97 -10.05 -8.67
CA CYS A 99 11.84 -11.50 -8.60
C CYS A 99 11.68 -12.09 -10.00
N LEU A 100 12.38 -13.19 -10.25
CA LEU A 100 12.13 -14.08 -11.39
C LEU A 100 10.82 -14.83 -11.19
N LEU A 101 10.27 -15.40 -12.27
CA LEU A 101 9.02 -16.16 -12.21
C LEU A 101 9.08 -17.32 -11.20
N SER A 102 10.21 -18.02 -11.11
CA SER A 102 10.43 -19.12 -10.15
C SER A 102 10.53 -18.66 -8.70
N GLU A 103 10.79 -17.37 -8.44
CA GLU A 103 10.93 -16.84 -7.08
C GLU A 103 9.59 -16.37 -6.51
N PHE A 104 8.56 -16.26 -7.35
CA PHE A 104 7.19 -15.95 -6.87
C PHE A 104 6.64 -17.05 -5.95
N PHE A 105 7.13 -18.28 -6.04
CA PHE A 105 6.73 -19.35 -5.12
C PHE A 105 7.11 -19.02 -3.67
N CYS A 106 8.28 -18.41 -3.42
CA CYS A 106 8.66 -17.96 -2.08
C CYS A 106 7.65 -16.95 -1.50
N ILE A 107 7.19 -16.02 -2.34
CA ILE A 107 6.18 -15.03 -1.93
C ILE A 107 4.86 -15.72 -1.62
N ALA A 108 4.43 -16.67 -2.46
CA ALA A 108 3.19 -17.41 -2.28
C ALA A 108 3.19 -18.26 -1.00
N GLU A 109 4.29 -18.95 -0.71
CA GLU A 109 4.46 -19.77 0.51
C GLU A 109 4.44 -18.91 1.80
N ASN A 110 4.83 -17.64 1.70
CA ASN A 110 4.84 -16.70 2.82
C ASN A 110 3.62 -15.77 2.85
N ALA A 111 2.57 -16.06 2.08
CA ALA A 111 1.41 -15.18 1.95
C ALA A 111 0.70 -14.89 3.29
N GLU A 112 0.59 -15.88 4.18
CA GLU A 112 -0.03 -15.68 5.50
C GLU A 112 0.81 -14.74 6.38
N ALA A 113 2.13 -14.87 6.35
CA ALA A 113 3.02 -13.98 7.08
C ALA A 113 2.92 -12.52 6.59
N LEU A 114 2.63 -12.30 5.30
CA LEU A 114 2.39 -10.96 4.74
C LEU A 114 1.08 -10.31 5.22
N LEU A 115 0.11 -11.12 5.67
CA LEU A 115 -1.11 -10.61 6.29
C LEU A 115 -0.84 -10.13 7.72
N VAL A 116 -0.01 -10.87 8.47
CA VAL A 116 0.31 -10.59 9.88
C VAL A 116 1.43 -9.57 10.06
N ALA A 117 2.32 -9.40 9.07
CA ALA A 117 3.46 -8.46 9.14
C ALA A 117 3.08 -6.98 9.35
N VAL A 118 1.79 -6.67 9.42
CA VAL A 118 1.23 -5.32 9.48
C VAL A 118 0.38 -5.11 10.75
N GLN A 119 0.21 -6.15 11.57
CA GLN A 119 -0.51 -6.13 12.85
C GLN A 119 0.49 -6.08 14.02
#